data_AF-A0A3N5VS43-F1
#
_entry.id   AF-A0A3N5VS43-F1
#
_cell.length_a   1.000
_cell.length_b   1.000
_cell.length_c   1.000
_cell.angle_alpha   90.00
_cell.angle_beta   90.00
_cell.angle_gamma   90.00
#
_symmetry.space_group_name_H-M   'P 1'
#
loop_
_entity.id
_entity.type
_entity.pdbx_description
1 polymer ?
#
loop_
_entity_poly.entity_id
_entity_poly.type
_entity_poly.pdbx_seq_one_letter_code
_entity_poly.pdbx_strand_id
1 'polypeptide(L)'
;THVRINLDMLRTRPRELALVAACIAAKQPFVVDNTNVTREERARYIVPAKAAGFRVVGYYLRSNIGDSIERNRGRVPTRVVPDKAIAAMYHRLQPPRTEEGFDELYHVTMTAEGGFAVQDWAEDN
;
A
#
# COMPACT_ATOMS: atom_id res chain seq x y z
N THR A 1 13.92 11.47 -1.90
CA THR A 1 13.48 12.67 -2.65
C THR A 1 12.04 12.55 -3.16
N HIS A 2 11.18 11.78 -2.50
CA HIS A 2 9.76 11.63 -2.85
C HIS A 2 8.87 12.19 -1.74
N VAL A 3 7.63 12.55 -2.07
CA VAL A 3 6.61 12.94 -1.09
C VAL A 3 5.94 11.69 -0.53
N ARG A 4 5.90 11.53 0.79
CA ARG A 4 5.12 10.46 1.45
C ARG A 4 3.70 10.94 1.69
N ILE A 5 2.74 10.25 1.10
CA ILE A 5 1.30 10.51 1.23
C ILE A 5 0.71 9.39 2.08
N ASN A 6 0.21 9.74 3.26
CA ASN A 6 -0.44 8.80 4.18
C ASN A 6 -1.74 9.43 4.69
N LEU A 7 -2.83 8.66 4.63
CA LEU A 7 -4.17 9.13 4.98
C LEU A 7 -4.28 9.57 6.44
N ASP A 8 -3.54 8.95 7.37
CA ASP A 8 -3.56 9.31 8.79
C ASP A 8 -3.09 10.76 9.01
N MET A 9 -2.15 11.23 8.18
CA MET A 9 -1.68 12.61 8.22
C MET A 9 -2.66 13.59 7.55
N LEU A 10 -3.34 13.15 6.49
CA LEU A 10 -4.21 13.99 5.66
C LEU A 10 -5.67 14.01 6.12
N ARG A 11 -6.03 13.08 7.01
CA ARG A 11 -7.33 12.89 7.71
C ARG A 11 -8.51 12.53 6.80
N THR A 12 -8.54 13.00 5.55
CA THR A 12 -9.67 12.77 4.63
C THR A 12 -9.21 12.40 3.23
N ARG A 13 -10.01 11.57 2.55
CA ARG A 13 -9.75 11.15 1.17
C ARG A 13 -9.69 12.31 0.17
N PRO A 14 -10.53 13.36 0.24
CA PRO A 14 -10.41 14.49 -0.67
C PRO A 14 -9.07 15.24 -0.54
N ARG A 15 -8.55 15.41 0.68
CA ARG A 15 -7.25 16.07 0.91
C ARG A 15 -6.09 15.25 0.37
N GLU A 16 -6.17 13.94 0.57
CA GLU A 16 -5.23 13.00 -0.01
C GLU A 16 -5.20 13.08 -1.54
N LEU A 17 -6.36 12.98 -2.19
CA LEU A 17 -6.45 13.03 -3.65
C LEU A 17 -5.98 14.38 -4.21
N ALA A 18 -6.24 15.49 -3.49
CA ALA A 18 -5.73 16.80 -3.88
C ALA A 18 -4.19 16.84 -3.86
N LEU A 19 -3.56 16.25 -2.83
CA LEU A 19 -2.10 16.18 -2.76
C LEU A 19 -1.51 15.26 -3.84
N VAL A 20 -2.14 14.11 -4.09
CA VAL A 20 -1.75 13.21 -5.19
C VAL A 20 -1.83 13.95 -6.52
N ALA A 21 -2.92 14.66 -6.79
CA ALA A 21 -3.09 15.45 -8.00
C ALA A 21 -2.02 16.54 -8.15
N ALA A 22 -1.67 17.23 -7.06
CA ALA A 22 -0.60 18.22 -7.05
C ALA A 22 0.78 17.59 -7.37
N CYS A 23 1.09 16.43 -6.77
CA CYS A 23 2.32 15.70 -7.08
C CYS A 23 2.38 15.28 -8.55
N ILE A 24 1.28 14.77 -9.09
CA ILE A 24 1.19 14.37 -10.50
C ILE A 24 1.39 15.58 -11.43
N ALA A 25 0.71 16.69 -11.15
CA ALA A 25 0.82 17.91 -11.95
C ALA A 25 2.26 18.48 -11.94
N ALA A 26 2.91 18.45 -10.79
CA ALA A 26 4.28 18.92 -10.62
C ALA A 26 5.36 17.91 -11.09
N LYS A 27 4.97 16.74 -11.60
CA LYS A 27 5.88 15.62 -11.90
C LYS A 27 6.75 15.21 -10.71
N GLN A 28 6.26 15.43 -9.50
CA GLN A 28 6.96 15.12 -8.26
C GLN A 28 6.75 13.63 -7.88
N PRO A 29 7.82 12.83 -7.73
CA PRO A 29 7.69 11.46 -7.23
C PRO A 29 7.05 11.41 -5.85
N PHE A 30 6.16 10.42 -5.64
CA PHE A 30 5.44 10.22 -4.38
C PHE A 30 5.25 8.74 -4.06
N VAL A 31 5.00 8.45 -2.78
CA VAL A 31 4.67 7.12 -2.26
C VAL A 31 3.35 7.23 -1.51
N VAL A 32 2.40 6.36 -1.83
CA VAL A 32 1.13 6.22 -1.10
C VAL A 32 1.27 5.10 -0.07
N ASP A 33 1.36 5.48 1.20
CA ASP A 33 1.53 4.58 2.34
C ASP A 33 0.19 4.43 3.07
N ASN A 34 -0.69 3.61 2.49
CA ASN A 34 -1.97 3.21 3.04
C ASN A 34 -2.20 1.72 2.79
N THR A 35 -3.19 1.13 3.47
CA THR A 35 -3.49 -0.30 3.33
C THR A 35 -3.96 -0.73 1.94
N ASN A 36 -4.72 0.11 1.22
CA ASN A 36 -5.13 -0.08 -0.19
C ASN A 36 -5.49 -1.53 -0.56
N VAL A 37 -6.46 -2.09 0.16
CA VAL A 37 -6.77 -3.54 0.15
C VAL A 37 -7.45 -3.99 -1.14
N THR A 38 -8.17 -3.10 -1.83
CA THR A 38 -8.89 -3.45 -3.08
C THR A 38 -8.24 -2.87 -4.33
N ARG A 39 -8.49 -3.50 -5.48
CA ARG A 39 -8.10 -2.98 -6.80
C ARG A 39 -8.67 -1.58 -7.04
N GLU A 40 -9.93 -1.36 -6.67
CA GLU A 40 -10.58 -0.06 -6.85
C GLU A 40 -9.90 1.05 -6.03
N GLU A 41 -9.52 0.76 -4.78
CA GLU A 41 -8.77 1.71 -3.96
C GLU A 41 -7.40 2.04 -4.59
N ARG A 42 -6.71 1.05 -5.15
CA ARG A 42 -5.42 1.25 -5.84
C ARG A 42 -5.56 2.01 -7.16
N ALA A 43 -6.61 1.74 -7.93
CA ALA A 43 -6.88 2.39 -9.22
C ALA A 43 -6.97 3.92 -9.10
N ARG A 44 -7.41 4.45 -7.95
CA ARG A 44 -7.46 5.90 -7.64
C ARG A 44 -6.10 6.60 -7.78
N TYR A 45 -5.01 5.87 -7.60
CA TYR A 45 -3.66 6.39 -7.71
C TYR A 45 -2.99 5.95 -9.02
N ILE A 46 -3.15 4.67 -9.39
CA ILE A 46 -2.46 4.09 -10.55
C ILE A 46 -2.91 4.74 -11.85
N VAL A 47 -4.22 4.83 -12.07
CA VAL A 47 -4.78 5.36 -13.33
C VAL A 47 -4.31 6.78 -13.63
N PRO A 48 -4.46 7.78 -12.73
CA PRO A 48 -4.00 9.13 -13.02
C PRO A 48 -2.46 9.24 -13.08
N ALA A 49 -1.71 8.45 -12.30
CA ALA A 49 -0.26 8.45 -12.38
C ALA A 49 0.24 7.94 -13.75
N LYS A 50 -0.33 6.84 -14.25
CA LYS A 50 -0.03 6.29 -15.57
C LYS A 50 -0.43 7.23 -16.69
N ALA A 51 -1.61 7.85 -16.61
CA ALA A 51 -2.04 8.86 -17.58
C ALA A 51 -1.07 10.05 -17.66
N ALA A 52 -0.41 10.38 -16.55
CA ALA A 52 0.62 11.41 -16.49
C ALA A 52 2.04 10.92 -16.82
N GLY A 53 2.21 9.67 -17.26
CA GLY A 53 3.51 9.12 -17.66
C GLY A 53 4.44 8.77 -16.51
N PHE A 54 3.93 8.63 -15.28
CA PHE A 54 4.73 8.09 -14.19
C PHE A 54 4.96 6.60 -14.38
N ARG A 55 6.14 6.16 -13.96
CA ARG A 55 6.41 4.76 -13.65
C ARG A 55 5.76 4.41 -12.31
N VAL A 56 4.98 3.35 -12.26
CA VAL A 56 4.22 2.91 -11.09
C VAL A 56 4.79 1.59 -10.59
N VAL A 57 5.28 1.59 -9.35
CA VAL A 57 5.88 0.42 -8.69
C VAL A 57 5.01 0.02 -7.49
N GLY A 58 4.63 -1.25 -7.41
CA GLY A 58 3.83 -1.80 -6.31
C GLY A 58 4.66 -2.68 -5.37
N TYR A 59 4.42 -2.57 -4.07
CA TYR A 59 4.96 -3.46 -3.05
C TYR A 59 3.82 -4.10 -2.28
N TYR A 60 3.67 -5.42 -2.41
CA TYR A 60 2.66 -6.20 -1.71
C TYR A 60 3.25 -6.89 -0.50
N LEU A 61 2.86 -6.44 0.69
CA LEU A 61 3.29 -7.05 1.95
C LEU A 61 2.38 -8.25 2.26
N ARG A 62 2.82 -9.45 1.85
CA ARG A 62 2.11 -10.67 2.22
C ARG A 62 2.36 -10.96 3.69
N SER A 63 1.31 -10.90 4.48
CA SER A 63 1.38 -11.23 5.90
C SER A 63 0.24 -12.16 6.26
N ASN A 64 0.53 -13.17 7.08
CA ASN A 64 -0.49 -13.95 7.75
C ASN A 64 -1.25 -13.03 8.70
N ILE A 65 -2.57 -13.22 8.80
CA ILE A 65 -3.42 -12.51 9.73
C ILE A 65 -2.97 -12.75 11.18
N GLY A 66 -2.56 -13.97 11.52
CA GLY A 66 -2.06 -14.33 12.86
C GLY A 66 -0.85 -13.49 13.26
N ASP A 67 0.20 -13.53 12.45
CA ASP A 67 1.44 -12.76 12.66
C ASP A 67 1.18 -11.24 12.68
N SER A 68 0.19 -10.77 11.93
CA SER A 68 -0.20 -9.35 11.94
C SER A 68 -0.89 -8.94 13.22
N ILE A 69 -1.76 -9.78 13.78
CA ILE A 69 -2.40 -9.58 15.07
C ILE A 69 -1.37 -9.61 16.19
N GLU A 70 -0.49 -10.61 16.21
CA GLU A 70 0.53 -10.76 17.23
C GLU A 70 1.46 -9.54 17.29
N ARG A 71 2.00 -9.11 16.14
CA ARG A 71 2.82 -7.90 16.07
C ARG A 71 2.04 -6.65 16.46
N ASN A 72 0.76 -6.57 16.10
CA ASN A 72 -0.07 -5.43 16.46
C ASN A 72 -0.29 -5.32 17.98
N ARG A 73 -0.39 -6.44 18.70
CA ARG A 73 -0.49 -6.47 20.17
C ARG A 73 0.78 -5.96 20.86
N GLY A 74 1.95 -6.10 20.23
CA GLY A 74 3.22 -5.57 20.73
C GLY A 74 3.42 -4.06 20.53
N ARG A 75 2.47 -3.35 19.90
CA ARG A 75 2.58 -1.90 19.67
C ARG A 75 2.27 -1.12 20.94
N VAL A 76 2.75 0.13 21.00
CA VAL A 76 2.32 1.08 22.05
C VAL A 76 0.79 1.19 22.07
N PRO A 77 0.14 1.29 23.25
CA PRO A 77 -1.33 1.17 23.35
C PRO A 77 -2.12 2.08 22.40
N THR A 78 -1.63 3.28 22.13
CA THR A 78 -2.25 4.26 21.22
C THR A 78 -2.17 3.90 19.73
N ARG A 79 -1.40 2.86 19.38
CA ARG A 79 -1.17 2.37 18.00
C ARG A 79 -1.68 0.94 17.79
N VAL A 80 -2.20 0.30 18.83
CA VAL A 80 -2.83 -1.03 18.74
C VAL A 80 -4.16 -0.90 18.01
N VAL A 81 -4.32 -1.64 16.93
CA VAL A 81 -5.56 -1.71 16.15
C VAL A 81 -6.42 -2.87 16.65
N PRO A 82 -7.75 -2.76 16.73
CA PRO A 82 -8.59 -3.90 17.12
C PRO A 82 -8.43 -5.10 16.18
N ASP A 83 -8.31 -6.32 16.72
CA ASP A 83 -8.15 -7.55 15.93
C ASP A 83 -9.24 -7.72 14.86
N LYS A 84 -10.49 -7.34 15.19
CA LYS A 84 -11.62 -7.35 14.23
C LYS A 84 -11.40 -6.43 13.03
N ALA A 85 -10.75 -5.28 13.21
CA ALA A 85 -10.46 -4.37 12.12
C ALA A 85 -9.36 -4.92 11.20
N ILE A 86 -8.35 -5.59 11.79
CA ILE A 86 -7.31 -6.30 11.01
C ILE A 86 -7.94 -7.41 10.18
N ALA A 87 -8.81 -8.22 10.78
CA ALA A 87 -9.52 -9.29 10.08
C ALA A 87 -10.41 -8.74 8.96
N ALA A 88 -11.15 -7.67 9.20
CA ALA A 88 -11.99 -7.05 8.17
C ALA A 88 -11.17 -6.55 6.96
N MET A 89 -9.98 -5.97 7.19
CA MET A 89 -9.09 -5.55 6.10
C MET A 89 -8.51 -6.74 5.34
N TYR A 90 -8.09 -7.80 6.06
CA TYR A 90 -7.58 -9.02 5.45
C TYR A 90 -8.60 -9.69 4.53
N HIS A 91 -9.88 -9.79 4.96
CA HIS A 91 -10.93 -10.39 4.13
C HIS A 91 -11.30 -9.57 2.89
N ARG A 92 -11.04 -8.26 2.90
CA ARG A 92 -11.26 -7.38 1.73
C ARG A 92 -10.06 -7.36 0.79
N LEU A 93 -8.93 -7.93 1.19
CA LEU A 93 -7.68 -7.86 0.44
C LEU A 93 -7.81 -8.62 -0.88
N GLN A 94 -7.65 -7.87 -1.97
CA GLN A 94 -7.50 -8.39 -3.31
C GLN A 94 -6.01 -8.32 -3.68
N PRO A 95 -5.33 -9.47 -3.90
CA PRO A 95 -3.94 -9.47 -4.33
C PRO A 95 -3.75 -8.59 -5.57
N PRO A 96 -2.69 -7.77 -5.61
CA PRO A 96 -2.43 -6.92 -6.76
C PRO A 96 -2.14 -7.76 -8.00
N ARG A 97 -2.48 -7.22 -9.18
CA ARG A 97 -2.08 -7.80 -10.48
C ARG A 97 -1.48 -6.74 -11.38
N THR A 98 -0.60 -7.18 -12.26
CA THR A 98 0.06 -6.36 -13.29
C THR A 98 -0.96 -5.61 -14.16
N GLU A 99 -2.09 -6.24 -14.48
CA GLU A 99 -3.25 -5.68 -15.20
C GLU A 99 -3.80 -4.37 -14.61
N GLU A 100 -3.56 -4.08 -13.33
CA GLU A 100 -3.98 -2.83 -12.70
C GLU A 100 -3.21 -1.61 -13.21
N GLY A 101 -2.08 -1.82 -13.91
CA GLY A 101 -1.25 -0.76 -14.51
C GLY A 101 0.10 -0.55 -13.81
N PHE A 102 0.58 -1.54 -13.06
CA PHE A 102 1.93 -1.51 -12.49
C PHE A 102 2.98 -1.73 -13.58
N ASP A 103 4.04 -0.92 -13.57
CA ASP A 103 5.24 -1.17 -14.38
C ASP A 103 6.14 -2.23 -13.74
N GLU A 104 6.15 -2.24 -12.41
CA GLU A 104 6.79 -3.28 -11.61
C GLU A 104 5.94 -3.59 -10.39
N LEU A 105 5.94 -4.85 -10.00
CA LEU A 105 5.25 -5.33 -8.83
C LEU A 105 6.21 -6.25 -8.06
N TYR A 106 6.22 -6.08 -6.75
CA TYR A 106 7.08 -6.82 -5.84
C TYR A 106 6.27 -7.47 -4.74
N HIS A 107 6.70 -8.66 -4.35
CA HIS A 107 6.25 -9.36 -3.17
C HIS A 107 7.23 -9.11 -2.03
N VAL A 108 6.71 -8.70 -0.85
CA VAL A 108 7.51 -8.39 0.33
C VAL A 108 7.10 -9.29 1.49
N THR A 109 8.08 -9.96 2.09
CA THR A 109 7.92 -10.78 3.30
C THR A 109 8.82 -10.25 4.42
N MET A 110 8.43 -10.51 5.67
CA MET A 110 9.32 -10.28 6.80
C MET A 110 10.31 -11.44 6.95
N THR A 111 11.56 -11.13 7.24
CA THR A 111 12.58 -12.14 7.57
C THR A 111 12.53 -12.47 9.06
N ALA A 112 13.08 -13.62 9.46
CA ALA A 112 13.13 -14.04 10.85
C ALA A 112 13.93 -13.07 11.75
N GLU A 113 14.88 -12.34 11.15
CA GLU A 113 15.75 -11.37 11.82
C GLU A 113 15.11 -9.97 11.95
N GLY A 114 13.84 -9.81 11.55
CA GLY A 114 13.11 -8.55 11.67
C GLY A 114 13.30 -7.59 10.48
N GLY A 115 13.83 -8.06 9.36
CA GLY A 115 13.98 -7.30 8.11
C GLY A 115 12.85 -7.55 7.11
N PHE A 116 13.01 -7.02 5.89
CA PHE A 116 12.14 -7.30 4.76
C PHE A 116 12.93 -7.95 3.62
N ALA A 117 12.41 -9.05 3.08
CA ALA A 117 12.86 -9.62 1.81
C ALA A 117 11.92 -9.14 0.70
N VAL A 118 12.49 -8.62 -0.38
CA VAL A 118 11.78 -8.15 -1.56
C VAL A 118 12.08 -9.11 -2.70
N GLN A 119 11.03 -9.61 -3.34
CA GLN A 119 11.11 -10.53 -4.47
C GLN A 119 10.27 -9.97 -5.62
N ASP A 120 10.71 -10.23 -6.85
CA ASP A 120 9.90 -9.94 -8.04
C ASP A 120 8.54 -10.63 -7.92
N TRP A 121 7.51 -9.99 -8.46
CA TRP A 121 6.19 -10.61 -8.54
C TRP A 121 6.22 -11.75 -9.57
N ALA A 122 6.39 -12.98 -9.08
CA ALA A 122 6.08 -14.16 -9.85
C ALA A 122 4.55 -14.30 -9.89
N GLU A 123 3.96 -14.16 -11.07
CA GLU A 123 2.57 -14.57 -11.32
C GLU A 123 2.48 -16.11 -11.29
N ASP A 124 2.77 -16.72 -10.15
CA ASP A 124 2.64 -18.17 -9.99
C ASP A 124 1.16 -18.51 -9.67
N ASN A 125 0.43 -18.77 -10.76
CA ASN A 125 -0.85 -19.51 -10.96
C ASN A 125 -2.06 -19.18 -10.06
#